data_AF-A0A959B6B0-F1
#
_entry.id   AF-A0A959B6B0-F1
#
_cell.length_a   1.000
_cell.length_b   1.000
_cell.length_c   1.000
_cell.angle_alpha   90.00
_cell.angle_beta   90.00
_cell.angle_gamma   90.00
#
_symmetry.space_group_name_H-M   'P 1'
#
loop_
_entity.id
_entity.type
_entity.pdbx_description
1 polymer ?
#
loop_
_entity_poly.entity_id
_entity_poly.type
_entity_poly.pdbx_seq_one_letter_code
_entity_poly.pdbx_strand_id
1 'polypeptide(L)'
;IFHYVTEFCLAHDSLASLQDFHFADFDGFLKFLDSKHFDYDTDSEKLLKEFQKKSTEEGYTLDSKIKELEAQIDATKKDELTQNKAAIIDLIEKEIASRYFYQKGKIQMGLRNDAEIEEAKALINAPQQYQSLLKG
;
A
#
# COMPACT_ATOMS: atom_id res chain seq x y z
N ILE A 1 -2.54 2.98 6.09
CA ILE A 1 -3.32 3.79 5.12
C ILE A 1 -4.21 4.83 5.82
N PHE A 2 -5.23 4.42 6.59
CA PHE A 2 -6.15 5.35 7.29
C PHE A 2 -5.46 6.51 8.04
N HIS A 3 -4.45 6.20 8.86
CA HIS A 3 -3.73 7.22 9.63
C HIS A 3 -2.93 8.18 8.75
N TYR A 4 -2.22 7.65 7.76
CA TYR A 4 -1.49 8.48 6.79
C TYR A 4 -2.44 9.42 6.04
N VAL A 5 -3.57 8.91 5.55
CA VAL A 5 -4.56 9.73 4.84
C VAL A 5 -5.20 10.77 5.76
N THR A 6 -5.40 10.45 7.03
CA THR A 6 -5.84 11.43 8.02
C THR A 6 -4.84 12.59 8.13
N GLU A 7 -3.54 12.31 8.26
CA GLU A 7 -2.51 13.36 8.32
C GLU A 7 -2.42 14.14 7.00
N PHE A 8 -2.50 13.45 5.86
CA PHE A 8 -2.54 14.08 4.53
C PHE A 8 -3.72 15.05 4.40
N CYS A 9 -4.93 14.63 4.77
CA CYS A 9 -6.13 15.46 4.65
C CYS A 9 -6.14 16.62 5.66
N LEU A 10 -5.52 16.47 6.82
CA LEU A 10 -5.35 17.59 7.75
C LEU A 10 -4.40 18.67 7.21
N ALA A 11 -3.47 18.31 6.33
CA ALA A 11 -2.57 19.24 5.66
C ALA A 11 -3.13 19.82 4.34
N HIS A 12 -4.26 19.30 3.85
CA HIS A 12 -4.87 19.70 2.58
C HIS A 12 -6.36 19.98 2.77
N ASP A 13 -6.75 21.26 2.81
CA ASP A 13 -8.12 21.67 3.13
C ASP A 13 -9.18 21.18 2.12
N SER A 14 -8.79 20.99 0.86
CA SER A 14 -9.73 20.57 -0.19
C SER A 14 -9.03 19.87 -1.34
N LEU A 15 -9.82 19.14 -2.13
CA LEU A 15 -9.40 18.47 -3.36
C LEU A 15 -10.20 19.04 -4.53
N ALA A 16 -9.52 19.62 -5.52
CA ALA A 16 -10.17 20.34 -6.61
C ALA A 16 -10.99 19.43 -7.55
N SER A 17 -10.46 18.26 -7.89
CA SER A 17 -11.07 17.32 -8.83
C SER A 17 -10.64 15.89 -8.48
N LEU A 18 -11.61 14.97 -8.38
CA LEU A 18 -11.32 13.54 -8.26
C LEU A 18 -10.81 12.94 -9.57
N GLN A 19 -11.23 13.49 -10.70
CA GLN A 19 -10.89 12.94 -12.01
C GLN A 19 -9.40 13.07 -12.29
N ASP A 20 -8.81 14.21 -11.91
CA ASP A 20 -7.41 14.54 -12.16
C ASP A 20 -6.48 14.21 -10.98
N PHE A 21 -7.03 13.73 -9.86
CA PHE A 21 -6.23 13.47 -8.67
C PHE A 21 -5.47 12.15 -8.76
N HIS A 22 -4.15 12.22 -8.72
CA HIS A 22 -3.30 11.05 -8.55
C HIS A 22 -2.38 11.20 -7.36
N PHE A 23 -2.35 10.18 -6.50
CA PHE A 23 -1.45 10.17 -5.36
C PHE A 23 -0.03 9.83 -5.80
N ALA A 24 0.89 10.79 -5.64
CA ALA A 24 2.29 10.66 -6.07
C ALA A 24 3.29 10.51 -4.91
N ASP A 25 2.91 10.83 -3.67
CA ASP A 25 3.81 10.89 -2.51
C ASP A 25 4.01 9.52 -1.82
N PHE A 26 4.37 8.50 -2.61
CA PHE A 26 4.62 7.17 -2.05
C PHE A 26 5.83 7.16 -1.10
N ASP A 27 6.84 7.97 -1.36
CA ASP A 27 8.01 8.08 -0.47
C ASP A 27 7.64 8.74 0.87
N GLY A 28 6.73 9.71 0.87
CA GLY A 28 6.15 10.25 2.11
C GLY A 28 5.35 9.20 2.88
N PHE A 29 4.62 8.32 2.18
CA PHE A 29 3.96 7.18 2.81
C PHE A 29 4.95 6.19 3.45
N LEU A 30 6.06 5.87 2.78
CA LEU A 30 7.11 5.00 3.35
C LEU A 30 7.74 5.64 4.60
N LYS A 31 8.06 6.93 4.54
CA LYS A 31 8.59 7.68 5.70
C LYS A 31 7.60 7.70 6.86
N PHE A 32 6.30 7.82 6.57
CA PHE A 32 5.26 7.73 7.59
C PHE A 32 5.30 6.36 8.29
N LEU A 33 5.40 5.25 7.55
CA LEU A 33 5.49 3.90 8.13
C LEU A 33 6.74 3.73 9.01
N ASP A 34 7.90 4.21 8.54
CA ASP A 34 9.15 4.17 9.29
C ASP A 34 9.04 4.98 10.59
N SER A 35 8.48 6.20 10.53
CA SER A 35 8.38 7.10 11.69
C SER A 35 7.39 6.64 12.77
N LYS A 36 6.34 5.91 12.39
CA LYS A 36 5.34 5.41 13.33
C LYS A 36 5.74 4.09 13.97
N HIS A 37 6.92 3.54 13.63
CA HIS A 37 7.29 2.16 13.94
C HIS A 37 6.09 1.26 13.70
N PHE A 38 5.55 1.24 12.47
CA PHE A 38 4.30 0.55 12.19
C PHE A 38 4.40 -0.91 12.68
N ASP A 39 3.87 -1.12 13.90
CA ASP A 39 4.08 -2.30 14.74
C ASP A 39 3.13 -3.39 14.23
N TYR A 40 3.45 -3.89 13.04
CA TYR A 40 3.04 -5.22 12.65
C TYR A 40 4.24 -6.13 12.80
N ASP A 41 4.62 -6.36 14.06
CA ASP A 41 5.50 -7.45 14.43
C ASP A 41 4.78 -8.75 14.07
N THR A 42 5.29 -9.43 13.05
CA THR A 42 4.88 -10.79 12.74
C THR A 42 5.20 -11.72 13.91
N ASP A 43 4.54 -12.86 13.99
CA ASP A 43 4.84 -13.83 15.05
C ASP A 43 6.30 -14.35 14.97
N SER A 44 6.89 -14.36 13.77
CA SER A 44 8.30 -14.65 13.57
C SER A 44 9.22 -13.59 14.19
N GLU A 45 8.91 -12.29 14.01
CA GLU A 45 9.66 -11.19 14.63
C GLU A 45 9.57 -11.24 16.16
N LYS A 46 8.40 -11.56 16.71
CA LYS A 46 8.23 -11.74 18.17
C LYS A 46 9.08 -12.89 18.70
N LEU A 47 9.04 -14.04 18.02
CA LEU A 47 9.85 -15.21 18.40
C LEU A 47 11.34 -14.92 18.31
N LEU A 48 11.78 -14.13 17.31
CA LEU A 48 13.17 -13.73 17.17
C LEU A 48 13.62 -12.83 18.34
N LYS A 49 12.78 -11.87 18.75
CA LYS A 49 13.03 -11.02 19.94
C LYS A 49 13.11 -11.84 21.22
N GLU A 50 12.20 -12.82 21.40
CA GLU A 50 12.25 -13.74 22.55
C GLU A 50 13.49 -14.62 22.55
N PHE A 51 13.86 -15.16 21.38
CA PHE A 51 15.07 -15.94 21.20
C PHE A 51 16.31 -15.11 21.53
N GLN A 52 16.39 -13.87 21.05
CA GLN A 52 17.47 -12.95 21.38
C GLN A 52 17.63 -12.81 22.88
N LYS A 53 16.54 -12.46 23.57
CA LYS A 53 16.53 -12.30 25.02
C LYS A 53 17.06 -13.54 25.76
N LYS A 54 16.53 -14.72 25.45
CA LYS A 54 16.97 -15.98 26.08
C LYS A 54 18.42 -16.30 25.76
N SER A 55 18.84 -16.08 24.50
CA SER A 55 20.20 -16.37 24.08
C SER A 55 21.24 -15.51 24.80
N THR A 56 20.92 -14.24 25.06
CA THR A 56 21.75 -13.34 25.86
C THR A 56 21.80 -13.76 27.34
N GLU A 57 20.66 -14.18 27.92
CA GLU A 57 20.59 -14.70 29.29
C GLU A 57 21.40 -15.98 29.48
N GLU A 58 21.41 -16.86 28.47
CA GLU A 58 22.20 -18.10 28.43
C GLU A 58 23.69 -17.88 28.09
N GLY A 59 24.07 -16.64 27.73
CA GLY A 59 25.46 -16.26 27.44
C GLY A 59 25.93 -16.59 26.02
N TYR A 60 25.03 -16.88 25.08
CA TYR A 60 25.41 -17.02 23.67
C TYR A 60 25.73 -15.66 23.04
N THR A 61 26.70 -15.65 22.13
CA THR A 61 27.12 -14.46 21.37
C THR A 61 26.51 -14.49 19.97
N LEU A 62 25.20 -14.21 19.89
CA LEU A 62 24.42 -14.27 18.63
C LEU A 62 23.89 -12.91 18.17
N ASP A 63 24.17 -11.81 18.88
CA ASP A 63 23.61 -10.48 18.60
C ASP A 63 23.82 -10.02 17.15
N SER A 64 25.01 -10.26 16.58
CA SER A 64 25.29 -9.87 15.19
C SER A 64 24.43 -10.66 14.20
N LYS A 65 24.30 -11.98 14.40
CA LYS A 65 23.49 -12.87 13.57
C LYS A 65 22.01 -12.55 13.67
N ILE A 66 21.53 -12.20 14.87
CA ILE A 66 20.13 -11.82 15.09
C ILE A 66 19.84 -10.50 14.39
N LYS A 67 20.72 -9.50 14.52
CA LYS A 67 20.58 -8.23 13.79
C LYS A 67 20.62 -8.39 12.28
N GLU A 68 21.43 -9.32 11.75
CA GLU A 68 21.41 -9.68 10.33
C GLU A 68 20.03 -10.21 9.91
N LEU A 69 19.41 -11.08 10.71
CA LEU A 69 18.08 -11.62 10.45
C LEU A 69 17.00 -10.53 10.52
N GLU A 70 17.03 -9.66 11.52
CA GLU A 70 16.12 -8.51 11.65
C GLU A 70 16.20 -7.62 10.40
N ALA A 71 17.41 -7.25 9.98
CA ALA A 71 17.63 -6.42 8.80
C ALA A 71 17.11 -7.10 7.51
N GLN A 72 17.24 -8.42 7.39
CA GLN A 72 16.73 -9.17 6.24
C GLN A 72 15.19 -9.21 6.22
N ILE A 73 14.56 -9.35 7.39
CA ILE A 73 13.10 -9.28 7.52
C ILE A 73 12.61 -7.88 7.10
N ASP A 74 13.24 -6.82 7.62
CA ASP A 74 12.90 -5.43 7.27
C ASP A 74 13.07 -5.15 5.77
N ALA A 75 14.14 -5.65 5.15
CA ALA A 75 14.36 -5.52 3.72
C ALA A 75 13.24 -6.22 2.92
N THR A 76 12.86 -7.44 3.32
CA THR A 76 11.78 -8.20 2.68
C THR A 76 10.46 -7.45 2.77
N LYS A 77 10.12 -6.90 3.95
CA LYS A 77 8.90 -6.10 4.14
C LYS A 77 8.89 -4.86 3.25
N LYS A 78 10.03 -4.18 3.09
CA LYS A 78 10.16 -3.02 2.18
C LYS A 78 10.00 -3.41 0.72
N ASP A 79 10.54 -4.55 0.32
CA ASP A 79 10.37 -5.08 -1.04
C ASP A 79 8.90 -5.41 -1.31
N GLU A 80 8.20 -6.04 -0.37
CA GLU A 80 6.76 -6.32 -0.47
C GLU A 80 5.93 -5.04 -0.65
N LEU A 81 6.22 -3.98 0.13
CA LEU A 81 5.57 -2.68 -0.03
C LEU A 81 5.82 -2.09 -1.42
N THR A 82 7.03 -2.25 -1.96
CA THR A 82 7.39 -1.77 -3.29
C THR A 82 6.68 -2.57 -4.38
N GLN A 83 6.62 -3.90 -4.27
CA GLN A 83 5.90 -4.78 -5.19
C GLN A 83 4.39 -4.47 -5.21
N ASN A 84 3.83 -4.11 -4.06
CA ASN A 84 2.41 -3.77 -3.92
C ASN A 84 2.13 -2.27 -4.06
N LYS A 85 3.10 -1.47 -4.52
CA LYS A 85 2.99 -0.01 -4.60
C LYS A 85 1.72 0.45 -5.30
N ALA A 86 1.39 -0.14 -6.45
CA ALA A 86 0.20 0.24 -7.22
C ALA A 86 -1.11 0.01 -6.44
N ALA A 87 -1.25 -1.15 -5.80
CA ALA A 87 -2.41 -1.48 -4.98
C ALA A 87 -2.52 -0.58 -3.73
N ILE A 88 -1.39 -0.27 -3.10
CA ILE A 88 -1.35 0.64 -1.95
C ILE A 88 -1.76 2.05 -2.36
N ILE A 89 -1.26 2.55 -3.50
CA ILE A 89 -1.65 3.85 -4.06
C ILE A 89 -3.15 3.88 -4.32
N ASP A 90 -3.71 2.86 -4.97
CA ASP A 90 -5.15 2.76 -5.21
C ASP A 90 -5.97 2.82 -3.91
N LEU A 91 -5.55 2.11 -2.87
CA LEU A 91 -6.21 2.16 -1.56
C LEU A 91 -6.08 3.54 -0.90
N ILE A 92 -4.93 4.20 -1.02
CA ILE A 92 -4.71 5.57 -0.52
C ILE A 92 -5.65 6.54 -1.25
N GLU A 93 -5.71 6.49 -2.58
CA GLU A 93 -6.58 7.33 -3.39
C GLU A 93 -8.06 7.14 -3.05
N LYS A 94 -8.50 5.89 -2.89
CA LYS A 94 -9.88 5.55 -2.45
C LYS A 94 -10.19 6.13 -1.08
N GLU A 95 -9.27 6.02 -0.13
CA GLU A 95 -9.43 6.56 1.22
C GLU A 95 -9.47 8.10 1.18
N ILE A 96 -8.58 8.76 0.43
CA ILE A 96 -8.57 10.22 0.22
C ILE A 96 -9.90 10.67 -0.40
N ALA A 97 -10.35 10.00 -1.47
CA ALA A 97 -11.61 10.32 -2.12
C ALA A 97 -12.81 10.17 -1.18
N SER A 98 -12.75 9.19 -0.26
CA SER A 98 -13.77 9.01 0.76
C SER A 98 -13.82 10.15 1.79
N ARG A 99 -12.70 10.81 2.07
CA ARG A 99 -12.65 11.95 3.01
C ARG A 99 -13.28 13.21 2.44
N TYR A 100 -13.00 13.52 1.17
CA TYR A 100 -13.48 14.76 0.55
C TYR A 100 -14.87 14.63 -0.10
N PHE A 101 -15.24 13.45 -0.59
CA PHE A 101 -16.45 13.24 -1.39
C PHE A 101 -17.28 12.03 -0.92
N TYR A 102 -16.99 11.52 0.28
CA TYR A 102 -17.73 10.44 0.92
C TYR A 102 -17.79 9.17 0.05
N GLN A 103 -18.83 8.36 0.23
CA GLN A 103 -19.01 7.12 -0.52
C GLN A 103 -19.03 7.32 -2.04
N LYS A 104 -19.61 8.45 -2.50
CA LYS A 104 -19.63 8.76 -3.93
C LYS A 104 -18.22 8.90 -4.50
N GLY A 105 -17.34 9.63 -3.81
CA GLY A 105 -15.95 9.77 -4.20
C GLY A 105 -15.20 8.45 -4.21
N LYS A 106 -15.39 7.64 -3.17
CA LYS A 106 -14.76 6.31 -3.07
C LYS A 106 -15.15 5.41 -4.24
N ILE A 107 -16.44 5.39 -4.61
CA ILE A 107 -16.94 4.61 -5.75
C ILE A 107 -16.37 5.14 -7.06
N GLN A 108 -16.39 6.46 -7.27
CA GLN A 108 -15.83 7.08 -8.47
C GLN A 108 -14.35 6.75 -8.65
N MET A 109 -13.57 6.85 -7.57
CA MET A 109 -12.16 6.51 -7.56
C MET A 109 -11.94 5.01 -7.83
N GLY A 110 -12.78 4.15 -7.23
CA GLY A 110 -12.71 2.72 -7.47
C GLY A 110 -12.97 2.33 -8.92
N LEU A 111 -14.00 2.90 -9.55
CA LEU A 111 -14.31 2.66 -10.96
C LEU A 111 -13.24 3.20 -11.91
N ARG A 112 -12.55 4.29 -11.53
CA ARG A 112 -11.45 4.85 -12.33
C ARG A 112 -10.24 3.92 -12.34
N ASN A 113 -9.91 3.35 -11.19
CA ASN A 113 -8.73 2.52 -11.02
C ASN A 113 -9.00 1.03 -11.34
N ASP A 114 -10.21 0.69 -11.79
CA ASP A 114 -10.62 -0.68 -12.07
C ASP A 114 -10.10 -1.16 -13.43
N ALA A 115 -9.24 -2.17 -13.40
CA ALA A 115 -8.63 -2.74 -14.60
C ALA A 115 -9.65 -3.39 -15.55
N GLU A 116 -10.72 -4.00 -15.01
CA GLU A 116 -11.77 -4.62 -15.82
C GLU A 116 -12.58 -3.54 -16.55
N ILE A 117 -12.83 -2.41 -15.90
CA ILE A 117 -13.53 -1.27 -16.51
C ILE A 117 -12.67 -0.65 -17.62
N GLU A 118 -11.36 -0.50 -17.41
CA GLU A 118 -10.45 0.00 -18.44
C GLU A 118 -10.34 -0.96 -19.63
N GLU A 119 -10.25 -2.27 -19.38
CA GLU A 119 -10.23 -3.28 -20.44
C GLU A 119 -11.56 -3.33 -21.20
N ALA A 120 -12.70 -3.23 -20.50
CA ALA A 120 -14.01 -3.17 -21.12
C ALA A 120 -14.15 -1.93 -22.03
N LYS A 121 -13.69 -0.76 -21.59
CA LYS A 121 -13.65 0.45 -22.43
C LYS A 121 -12.76 0.23 -23.65
N ALA A 122 -11.58 -0.36 -23.48
CA ALA A 122 -10.66 -0.61 -24.59
C ALA A 122 -11.29 -1.56 -25.62
N LEU A 123 -11.92 -2.65 -25.16
CA LEU A 123 -12.57 -3.64 -26.00
C LEU A 123 -13.77 -3.05 -26.77
N ILE A 124 -14.65 -2.30 -26.10
CA ILE A 124 -15.81 -1.65 -26.75
C ILE A 124 -15.37 -0.65 -27.82
N ASN A 125 -14.25 0.04 -27.59
CA ASN A 125 -13.68 0.98 -28.54
C ASN A 125 -12.83 0.31 -29.65
N ALA A 126 -12.75 -1.02 -29.67
CA ALA A 126 -12.05 -1.80 -30.68
C ALA A 126 -13.03 -2.68 -31.50
N PRO A 127 -13.71 -2.12 -32.52
CA PRO A 127 -14.80 -2.81 -33.23
C PRO A 127 -14.42 -4.17 -33.81
N GLN A 128 -13.18 -4.33 -34.29
CA GLN A 128 -12.69 -5.58 -34.84
C GLN A 128 -12.52 -6.67 -33.77
N GLN A 129 -11.93 -6.35 -32.62
CA GLN A 129 -11.76 -7.28 -31.50
C GLN A 129 -13.11 -7.63 -30.89
N TYR A 130 -13.96 -6.63 -30.68
CA TYR A 130 -15.31 -6.82 -30.16
C TYR A 130 -16.16 -7.73 -31.07
N GLN A 131 -16.18 -7.48 -32.38
CA GLN A 131 -16.89 -8.33 -33.33
C GLN A 131 -16.30 -9.75 -33.45
N SER A 132 -14.98 -9.91 -33.27
CA SER A 132 -14.36 -11.23 -33.23
C SER A 132 -14.81 -12.03 -32.01
N LEU A 133 -14.91 -11.39 -30.85
CA LEU A 133 -15.37 -12.02 -29.61
C LEU A 133 -16.84 -12.47 -29.69
N LEU A 134 -17.68 -11.70 -30.39
CA LEU A 134 -19.10 -12.01 -30.57
C LEU A 134 -19.39 -13.14 -31.58
N LYS A 135 -18.40 -13.57 -32.38
CA LYS A 135 -18.59 -14.57 -33.44
C LYS A 135 -18.44 -16.03 -32.98
N GLY A 136 -17.95 -16.26 -31.75
CA GLY A 136 -17.81 -17.60 -31.16
C GLY A 136 -16.68 -18.42 -31.75
#